data_AF-A0AAW1HJX9-F1
#
_entry.id   AF-A0AAW1HJX9-F1
#
_cell.length_a   1.000
_cell.length_b   1.000
_cell.length_c   1.000
_cell.angle_alpha   90.00
_cell.angle_beta   90.00
_cell.angle_gamma   90.00
#
_symmetry.space_group_name_H-M   'P 1'
#
loop_
_entity.id
_entity.type
_entity.pdbx_description
1 polymer ?
#
loop_
_entity_poly.entity_id
_entity_poly.type
_entity_poly.pdbx_seq_one_letter_code
_entity_poly.pdbx_strand_id
1 'polypeptide(L)'
;MRGEELQVLSIEELQELEKTLESGLMQIVEKKAEKIMSQISVLQQKPVGVVGVITPWNFPLAMITRKVGPALASGCTVVIKPSELTPLTALAATELSIQAGIPPGAVNVVMGNAPEIGDTLVGSTKVRKITFTGSTAVGKKLMAGAASTVKRVSLELGGNAPCIVFDDADLDVAVKGALGSKFRNSGQTCVCSNRILVQEGLDDDSCSFIRSSR
;
A
#
# COMPACT_ATOMS: atom_id res chain seq x y z
N MET A 1 44.29 63.19 -11.78
CA MET A 1 43.72 62.39 -12.88
C MET A 1 44.86 61.73 -13.65
N ARG A 2 45.23 60.49 -13.31
CA ARG A 2 46.02 59.63 -14.21
C ARG A 2 45.01 58.66 -14.79
N GLY A 3 44.86 58.68 -16.12
CA GLY A 3 43.88 57.89 -16.83
C GLY A 3 44.21 56.40 -16.72
N GLU A 4 43.25 55.63 -16.22
CA GLU A 4 43.25 54.19 -16.39
C GLU A 4 43.06 53.92 -17.90
N GLU A 5 44.02 53.24 -18.53
CA GLU A 5 43.92 52.85 -19.94
C GLU A 5 42.64 52.03 -20.15
N LEU A 6 41.79 52.47 -21.08
CA LEU A 6 40.66 51.69 -21.54
C LEU A 6 41.20 50.40 -22.17
N GLN A 7 40.95 49.27 -21.51
CA GLN A 7 41.36 47.96 -22.00
C GLN A 7 40.48 47.58 -23.20
N VAL A 8 41.03 47.67 -24.40
CA VAL A 8 40.35 47.24 -25.64
C VAL A 8 40.64 45.75 -25.84
N LEU A 9 39.62 44.92 -25.66
CA LEU A 9 39.72 43.47 -25.82
C LEU A 9 39.75 43.09 -27.31
N SER A 10 40.61 42.15 -27.67
CA SER A 10 40.53 41.44 -28.95
C SER A 10 39.28 40.53 -29.01
N ILE A 11 38.92 40.08 -30.22
CA ILE A 11 37.77 39.17 -30.41
C ILE A 11 37.94 37.86 -29.64
N GLU A 12 39.16 37.34 -29.55
CA GLU A 12 39.50 36.11 -28.84
C GLU A 12 39.38 36.29 -27.31
N GLU A 13 39.86 37.42 -26.79
CA GLU A 13 39.70 37.77 -25.37
C GLU A 13 38.24 38.02 -24.99
N LEU A 14 37.43 38.58 -25.90
CA LEU A 14 35.98 38.74 -25.72
C LEU A 14 35.26 37.39 -25.60
N GLN A 15 35.61 36.42 -26.45
CA GLN A 15 35.03 35.06 -26.41
C GLN A 15 35.40 34.31 -25.12
N GLU A 16 36.63 34.48 -24.62
CA GLU A 16 37.05 33.87 -23.36
C GLU A 16 36.39 34.56 -22.14
N LEU A 17 36.18 35.88 -22.23
CA LEU A 17 35.40 36.63 -21.26
C LEU A 17 33.93 36.17 -21.23
N GLU A 18 33.30 35.93 -22.38
CA GLU A 18 31.92 35.41 -22.45
C GLU A 18 31.76 34.08 -21.69
N LYS A 19 32.66 33.11 -21.91
CA LYS A 19 32.65 31.83 -21.17
C LYS A 19 32.84 32.04 -19.66
N THR A 20 33.73 32.96 -19.29
CA THR A 20 34.01 33.28 -17.89
C THR A 20 32.79 33.93 -17.22
N LEU A 21 32.09 34.82 -17.94
CA LEU A 21 30.86 35.46 -17.50
C LEU A 21 29.72 34.45 -17.35
N GLU A 22 29.54 33.52 -18.29
CA GLU A 22 28.54 32.45 -18.18
C GLU A 22 28.79 31.53 -16.97
N SER A 23 30.04 31.11 -16.77
CA SER A 23 30.44 30.31 -15.61
C SER A 23 30.22 31.06 -14.29
N GLY A 24 30.61 32.34 -14.24
CA GLY A 24 30.39 33.20 -13.08
C GLY A 24 28.91 33.42 -12.78
N LEU A 25 28.09 33.61 -13.81
CA LEU A 25 26.63 33.73 -13.69
C LEU A 25 26.02 32.45 -13.09
N MET A 26 26.44 31.28 -13.57
CA MET A 26 25.97 29.98 -13.04
C MET A 26 26.33 29.81 -11.57
N GLN A 27 27.56 30.15 -11.16
CA GLN A 27 27.96 30.09 -9.74
C GLN A 27 27.15 31.04 -8.85
N ILE A 28 26.80 32.23 -9.35
CA ILE A 28 25.93 33.18 -8.62
C ILE A 28 24.52 32.59 -8.46
N VAL A 29 23.97 32.01 -9.53
CA VAL A 29 22.65 31.37 -9.52
C VAL A 29 22.62 30.19 -8.56
N GLU A 30 23.63 29.31 -8.58
CA GLU A 30 23.75 28.16 -7.68
C GLU A 30 23.84 28.59 -6.22
N LYS A 31 24.72 29.54 -5.88
CA LYS A 31 24.82 30.06 -4.51
C LYS A 31 23.52 30.70 -4.02
N LYS A 32 22.80 31.38 -4.92
CA LYS A 32 21.50 31.98 -4.60
C LYS A 32 20.42 30.90 -4.43
N ALA A 33 20.44 29.86 -5.26
CA ALA A 33 19.55 28.71 -5.15
C ALA A 33 19.80 27.93 -3.85
N GLU A 34 21.05 27.66 -3.47
CA GLU A 34 21.40 27.04 -2.17
C GLU A 34 20.92 27.87 -0.98
N LYS A 35 21.09 29.20 -1.04
CA LYS A 35 20.59 30.11 -0.01
C LYS A 35 19.06 30.10 0.09
N ILE A 36 18.35 29.99 -1.04
CA ILE A 36 16.88 29.89 -1.06
C ILE A 36 16.43 28.50 -0.58
N MET A 37 17.06 27.42 -1.04
CA MET A 37 16.77 26.05 -0.63
C MET A 37 17.02 25.82 0.86
N SER A 38 18.04 26.44 1.45
CA SER A 38 18.29 26.37 2.90
C SER A 38 17.28 27.15 3.75
N GLN A 39 16.45 27.99 3.13
CA GLN A 39 15.33 28.69 3.79
C GLN A 39 13.98 28.01 3.54
N ILE A 40 13.93 26.96 2.71
CA ILE A 40 12.71 26.23 2.36
C ILE A 40 12.74 24.87 3.07
N SER A 41 11.73 24.60 3.89
CA SER A 41 11.50 23.26 4.43
C SER A 41 10.73 22.41 3.43
N VAL A 42 11.32 21.31 2.96
CA VAL A 42 10.69 20.36 2.03
C VAL A 42 10.37 19.06 2.76
N LEU A 43 9.12 18.60 2.68
CA LEU A 43 8.70 17.30 3.19
C LEU A 43 8.75 16.26 2.07
N GLN A 44 9.62 15.25 2.22
CA GLN A 44 9.76 14.17 1.24
C GLN A 44 9.18 12.87 1.78
N GLN A 45 8.25 12.27 1.02
CA GLN A 45 7.77 10.91 1.28
C GLN A 45 8.77 9.92 0.68
N LYS A 46 9.36 9.07 1.51
CA LYS A 46 10.31 8.01 1.10
C LYS A 46 9.69 6.62 1.31
N PRO A 47 10.05 5.62 0.48
CA PRO A 47 9.64 4.23 0.71
C PRO A 47 10.04 3.78 2.12
N VAL A 48 9.18 2.97 2.74
CA VAL A 48 9.48 2.42 4.06
C VAL A 48 10.59 1.36 3.98
N GLY A 49 10.85 0.78 2.81
CA GLY A 49 11.85 -0.26 2.58
C GLY A 49 11.21 -1.61 2.22
N VAL A 50 11.71 -2.71 2.77
CA VAL A 50 11.17 -4.05 2.52
C VAL A 50 9.85 -4.25 3.29
N VAL A 51 8.83 -4.76 2.60
CA VAL A 51 7.49 -5.01 3.15
C VAL A 51 7.19 -6.51 3.15
N GLY A 52 6.88 -7.07 4.32
CA GLY A 52 6.32 -8.42 4.45
C GLY A 52 4.82 -8.40 4.16
N VAL A 53 4.39 -9.16 3.16
CA VAL A 53 3.02 -9.20 2.64
C VAL A 53 2.43 -10.57 2.93
N ILE A 54 1.51 -10.66 3.89
CA ILE A 54 0.86 -11.93 4.25
C ILE A 54 -0.63 -11.86 3.87
N THR A 55 -1.09 -12.79 3.04
CA THR A 55 -2.43 -12.75 2.41
C THR A 55 -3.26 -14.01 2.66
N PRO A 56 -4.59 -13.89 2.72
CA PRO A 56 -5.51 -15.01 2.91
C PRO A 56 -5.81 -15.71 1.58
N TRP A 57 -6.64 -16.75 1.64
CA TRP A 57 -7.02 -17.59 0.51
C TRP A 57 -8.29 -17.17 -0.23
N ASN A 58 -9.11 -16.30 0.36
CA ASN A 58 -10.46 -16.06 -0.14
C ASN A 58 -10.54 -15.24 -1.44
N PHE A 59 -9.56 -14.36 -1.69
CA PHE A 59 -9.41 -13.63 -2.95
C PHE A 59 -7.91 -13.54 -3.32
N PRO A 60 -7.28 -14.63 -3.76
CA PRO A 60 -5.82 -14.77 -3.74
C PRO A 60 -5.11 -13.71 -4.61
N LEU A 61 -5.60 -13.46 -5.82
CA LEU A 61 -5.01 -12.44 -6.69
C LEU A 61 -5.29 -11.03 -6.16
N ALA A 62 -6.55 -10.73 -5.84
CA ALA A 62 -6.96 -9.39 -5.43
C ALA A 62 -6.32 -8.95 -4.10
N MET A 63 -6.10 -9.88 -3.16
CA MET A 63 -5.43 -9.56 -1.89
C MET A 63 -3.95 -9.25 -2.08
N ILE A 64 -3.28 -9.96 -2.98
CA ILE A 64 -1.87 -9.71 -3.30
C ILE A 64 -1.73 -8.36 -4.00
N THR A 65 -2.48 -8.11 -5.08
CA THR A 65 -2.34 -6.89 -5.87
C THR A 65 -2.67 -5.63 -5.06
N ARG A 66 -3.68 -5.68 -4.17
CA ARG A 66 -4.01 -4.57 -3.25
C ARG A 66 -2.88 -4.21 -2.27
N LYS A 67 -1.98 -5.15 -1.96
CA LYS A 67 -0.85 -4.91 -1.06
C LYS A 67 0.43 -4.56 -1.81
N VAL A 68 0.71 -5.30 -2.89
CA VAL A 68 1.95 -5.17 -3.68
C VAL A 68 1.91 -3.92 -4.55
N GLY A 69 0.78 -3.60 -5.19
CA GLY A 69 0.62 -2.42 -6.03
C GLY A 69 1.07 -1.11 -5.35
N PRO A 70 0.46 -0.70 -4.22
CA PRO A 70 0.87 0.52 -3.52
C PRO A 70 2.29 0.42 -2.94
N ALA A 71 2.76 -0.77 -2.55
CA ALA A 71 4.13 -0.95 -2.09
C ALA A 71 5.14 -0.62 -3.20
N LEU A 72 4.99 -1.22 -4.38
CA LEU A 72 5.84 -0.94 -5.54
C LEU A 72 5.73 0.52 -6.00
N ALA A 73 4.51 1.06 -6.06
CA ALA A 73 4.28 2.47 -6.42
C ALA A 73 5.00 3.46 -5.49
N SER A 74 5.14 3.10 -4.21
CA SER A 74 5.90 3.90 -3.24
C SER A 74 7.42 3.71 -3.30
N GLY A 75 7.92 2.79 -4.13
CA GLY A 75 9.34 2.43 -4.23
C GLY A 75 9.80 1.36 -3.23
N CYS A 76 8.87 0.60 -2.64
CA CYS A 76 9.21 -0.50 -1.73
C CYS A 76 9.43 -1.82 -2.49
N THR A 77 10.14 -2.76 -1.87
CA THR A 77 10.20 -4.16 -2.31
C THR A 77 9.39 -5.05 -1.37
N VAL A 78 8.96 -6.21 -1.85
CA VAL A 78 8.02 -7.07 -1.12
C VAL A 78 8.50 -8.52 -0.99
N VAL A 79 8.15 -9.13 0.14
CA VAL A 79 8.22 -10.58 0.38
C VAL A 79 6.82 -11.06 0.69
N ILE A 80 6.24 -11.86 -0.21
CA ILE A 80 4.86 -12.32 -0.17
C ILE A 80 4.82 -13.72 0.43
N LYS A 81 4.04 -13.91 1.50
CA LYS A 81 3.58 -15.21 1.98
C LYS A 81 2.10 -15.35 1.65
N PRO A 82 1.72 -16.07 0.58
CA PRO A 82 0.32 -16.37 0.30
C PRO A 82 -0.24 -17.43 1.25
N SER A 83 -1.55 -17.63 1.22
CA SER A 83 -2.15 -18.80 1.86
C SER A 83 -1.72 -20.09 1.18
N GLU A 84 -1.43 -21.11 1.97
CA GLU A 84 -1.14 -22.47 1.53
C GLU A 84 -2.31 -23.14 0.78
N LEU A 85 -3.53 -22.63 0.94
CA LEU A 85 -4.71 -23.13 0.23
C LEU A 85 -4.81 -22.63 -1.22
N THR A 86 -4.16 -21.51 -1.54
CA THR A 86 -4.24 -20.87 -2.87
C THR A 86 -2.89 -20.30 -3.33
N PRO A 87 -1.78 -21.07 -3.29
CA PRO A 87 -0.44 -20.53 -3.52
C PRO A 87 -0.16 -20.25 -5.00
N LEU A 88 -0.74 -21.04 -5.92
CA LEU A 88 -0.40 -21.02 -7.35
C LEU A 88 -0.66 -19.66 -8.00
N THR A 89 -1.72 -18.96 -7.57
CA THR A 89 -2.04 -17.60 -8.04
C THR A 89 -0.92 -16.60 -7.72
N ALA A 90 -0.28 -16.73 -6.56
CA ALA A 90 0.82 -15.84 -6.16
C ALA A 90 2.07 -16.06 -7.02
N LEU A 91 2.38 -17.33 -7.32
CA LEU A 91 3.48 -17.70 -8.20
C LEU A 91 3.26 -17.15 -9.60
N ALA A 92 2.07 -17.38 -10.17
CA ALA A 92 1.71 -16.85 -11.48
C ALA A 92 1.77 -15.31 -11.53
N ALA A 93 1.25 -14.62 -10.51
CA ALA A 93 1.32 -13.16 -10.47
C ALA A 93 2.75 -12.62 -10.37
N THR A 94 3.64 -13.36 -9.69
CA THR A 94 5.05 -13.00 -9.56
C THR A 94 5.80 -13.21 -10.87
N GLU A 95 5.55 -14.32 -11.56
CA GLU A 95 6.07 -14.56 -12.90
C GLU A 95 5.63 -13.45 -13.88
N LEU A 96 4.34 -13.10 -13.88
CA LEU A 96 3.83 -11.99 -14.69
C LEU A 96 4.48 -10.64 -14.32
N SER A 97 4.85 -10.43 -13.06
CA SER A 97 5.54 -9.21 -12.63
C SER A 97 6.92 -9.08 -13.27
N ILE A 98 7.65 -10.19 -13.39
CA ILE A 98 8.95 -10.25 -14.05
C ILE A 98 8.80 -9.96 -15.55
N GLN A 99 7.81 -10.60 -16.19
CA GLN A 99 7.50 -10.37 -17.61
C GLN A 99 7.09 -8.92 -17.89
N ALA A 100 6.43 -8.26 -16.94
CA ALA A 100 6.07 -6.85 -17.00
C ALA A 100 7.26 -5.88 -16.79
N GLY A 101 8.47 -6.39 -16.53
CA GLY A 101 9.68 -5.59 -16.36
C GLY A 101 9.92 -5.08 -14.94
N ILE A 102 9.21 -5.60 -13.92
CA ILE A 102 9.55 -5.30 -12.53
C ILE A 102 10.93 -5.88 -12.22
N PRO A 103 11.87 -5.11 -11.62
CA PRO A 103 13.22 -5.59 -11.38
C PRO A 103 13.26 -6.89 -10.56
N PRO A 104 14.11 -7.87 -10.93
CA PRO A 104 14.31 -9.08 -10.14
C PRO A 104 14.60 -8.77 -8.67
N GLY A 105 13.95 -9.48 -7.76
CA GLY A 105 14.08 -9.27 -6.31
C GLY A 105 13.22 -8.13 -5.74
N ALA A 106 12.53 -7.33 -6.57
CA ALA A 106 11.56 -6.35 -6.07
C ALA A 106 10.27 -7.02 -5.56
N VAL A 107 9.88 -8.15 -6.17
CA VAL A 107 8.75 -8.98 -5.77
C VAL A 107 9.24 -10.40 -5.54
N ASN A 108 9.07 -10.92 -4.32
CA ASN A 108 9.50 -12.26 -3.93
C ASN A 108 8.34 -13.02 -3.30
N VAL A 109 8.26 -14.33 -3.50
CA VAL A 109 7.27 -15.20 -2.88
C VAL A 109 7.98 -16.26 -2.04
N VAL A 110 7.48 -16.48 -0.83
CA VAL A 110 7.95 -17.52 0.09
C VAL A 110 6.74 -18.36 0.53
N MET A 111 6.88 -19.68 0.42
CA MET A 111 5.88 -20.66 0.85
C MET A 111 6.51 -21.61 1.86
N GLY A 112 5.71 -22.14 2.77
CA GLY A 112 6.19 -23.02 3.83
C GLY A 112 5.40 -22.82 5.12
N ASN A 113 6.04 -23.13 6.26
CA ASN A 113 5.44 -23.01 7.57
C ASN A 113 5.04 -21.56 7.87
N ALA A 114 3.74 -21.30 7.99
CA ALA A 114 3.23 -19.94 8.12
C ALA A 114 3.66 -19.24 9.43
N PRO A 115 3.60 -19.88 10.62
CA PRO A 115 4.18 -19.33 11.84
C PRO A 115 5.66 -18.96 11.71
N GLU A 116 6.50 -19.88 11.24
CA GLU A 116 7.95 -19.67 11.15
C GLU A 116 8.31 -18.52 10.20
N ILE A 117 7.65 -18.46 9.03
CA ILE A 117 7.82 -17.34 8.09
C ILE A 117 7.34 -16.03 8.73
N GLY A 118 6.19 -16.06 9.40
CA GLY A 118 5.64 -14.89 10.11
C GLY A 118 6.61 -14.36 11.15
N ASP A 119 7.12 -15.24 12.02
CA ASP A 119 8.08 -14.94 13.09
C ASP A 119 9.40 -14.41 12.52
N THR A 120 9.88 -14.99 11.42
CA THR A 120 11.07 -14.51 10.70
C THR A 120 10.88 -13.10 10.16
N LEU A 121 9.72 -12.82 9.53
CA LEU A 121 9.41 -11.50 8.98
C LEU A 121 9.27 -10.44 10.08
N VAL A 122 8.63 -10.77 11.21
CA VAL A 122 8.49 -9.84 12.34
C VAL A 122 9.75 -9.74 13.20
N GLY A 123 10.67 -10.70 13.17
CA GLY A 123 11.97 -10.60 13.84
C GLY A 123 13.02 -9.85 13.03
N SER A 124 12.90 -9.82 11.70
CA SER A 124 13.87 -9.17 10.82
C SER A 124 13.90 -7.64 10.99
N THR A 125 15.11 -7.07 11.11
CA THR A 125 15.35 -5.61 11.10
C THR A 125 15.38 -5.01 9.70
N LYS A 126 15.55 -5.86 8.67
CA LYS A 126 15.52 -5.46 7.25
C LYS A 126 14.08 -5.24 6.75
N VAL A 127 13.13 -6.03 7.25
CA VAL A 127 11.70 -5.83 6.97
C VAL A 127 11.21 -4.65 7.79
N ARG A 128 10.73 -3.60 7.13
CA ARG A 128 10.34 -2.33 7.78
C ARG A 128 8.84 -2.16 7.95
N LYS A 129 8.05 -2.98 7.26
CA LYS A 129 6.58 -3.00 7.39
C LYS A 129 6.03 -4.40 7.22
N ILE A 130 5.00 -4.73 8.00
CA ILE A 130 4.13 -5.89 7.77
C ILE A 130 2.77 -5.39 7.31
N THR A 131 2.23 -6.01 6.26
CA THR A 131 0.83 -5.88 5.86
C THR A 131 0.20 -7.27 5.84
N PHE A 132 -0.81 -7.45 6.68
CA PHE A 132 -1.47 -8.73 6.89
C PHE A 132 -2.97 -8.59 6.61
N THR A 133 -3.52 -9.60 5.96
CA THR A 133 -4.97 -9.81 5.94
C THR A 133 -5.27 -11.22 6.40
N GLY A 134 -6.21 -11.39 7.34
CA GLY A 134 -6.57 -12.70 7.87
C GLY A 134 -7.28 -12.61 9.21
N SER A 135 -7.09 -13.62 10.07
CA SER A 135 -7.80 -13.69 11.35
C SER A 135 -7.27 -12.68 12.36
N THR A 136 -8.16 -12.18 13.22
CA THR A 136 -7.80 -11.28 14.32
C THR A 136 -6.76 -11.88 15.26
N ALA A 137 -6.83 -13.19 15.49
CA ALA A 137 -5.87 -13.90 16.35
C ALA A 137 -4.44 -13.83 15.78
N VAL A 138 -4.25 -14.07 14.48
CA VAL A 138 -2.93 -13.98 13.84
C VAL A 138 -2.48 -12.52 13.73
N GLY A 139 -3.39 -11.59 13.43
CA GLY A 139 -3.09 -10.15 13.41
C GLY A 139 -2.50 -9.65 14.73
N LYS A 140 -3.08 -10.06 15.87
CA LYS A 140 -2.55 -9.74 17.21
C LYS A 140 -1.14 -10.29 17.43
N LYS A 141 -0.87 -11.53 17.03
CA LYS A 141 0.47 -12.15 17.12
C LYS A 141 1.50 -11.37 16.31
N LEU A 142 1.18 -11.04 15.06
CA LEU A 142 2.06 -10.27 14.18
C LEU A 142 2.31 -8.86 14.72
N MET A 143 1.29 -8.20 15.28
CA MET A 143 1.43 -6.90 15.92
C MET A 143 2.37 -6.95 17.13
N ALA A 144 2.20 -7.96 18.00
CA ALA A 144 3.07 -8.15 19.15
C ALA A 144 4.54 -8.40 18.73
N GLY A 145 4.75 -9.28 17.74
CA GLY A 145 6.10 -9.54 17.21
C GLY A 145 6.73 -8.31 16.56
N ALA A 146 5.95 -7.51 15.83
CA ALA A 146 6.40 -6.29 15.17
C ALA A 146 6.88 -5.20 16.15
N ALA A 147 6.38 -5.20 17.39
CA ALA A 147 6.77 -4.24 18.42
C ALA A 147 8.27 -4.32 18.75
N SER A 148 8.86 -5.52 18.68
CA SER A 148 10.29 -5.74 18.99
C SER A 148 11.26 -4.94 18.12
N THR A 149 10.86 -4.59 16.89
CA THR A 149 11.67 -3.77 15.98
C THR A 149 11.00 -2.44 15.64
N VAL A 150 9.91 -2.10 16.31
CA VAL A 150 9.10 -0.90 16.06
C VAL A 150 8.74 -0.75 14.56
N LYS A 151 8.48 -1.88 13.87
CA LYS A 151 8.14 -1.86 12.43
C LYS A 151 6.67 -1.53 12.23
N ARG A 152 6.35 -0.87 11.12
CA ARG A 152 4.96 -0.46 10.82
C ARG A 152 4.09 -1.69 10.55
N VAL A 153 2.85 -1.70 11.03
CA VAL A 153 1.87 -2.77 10.75
C VAL A 153 0.62 -2.19 10.10
N SER A 154 0.05 -2.94 9.15
CA SER A 154 -1.30 -2.72 8.63
C SER A 154 -2.05 -4.03 8.68
N LEU A 155 -3.20 -4.06 9.34
CA LEU A 155 -3.94 -5.28 9.65
C LEU A 155 -5.37 -5.15 9.15
N GLU A 156 -5.73 -5.96 8.16
CA GLU A 156 -7.11 -6.10 7.68
C GLU A 156 -7.66 -7.43 8.22
N LEU A 157 -8.59 -7.37 9.17
CA LEU A 157 -8.96 -8.54 9.97
C LEU A 157 -10.40 -9.00 9.69
N GLY A 158 -10.88 -9.97 10.47
CA GLY A 158 -12.25 -10.45 10.37
C GLY A 158 -13.27 -9.39 10.80
N GLY A 159 -14.43 -9.38 10.13
CA GLY A 159 -15.55 -8.50 10.44
C GLY A 159 -16.83 -9.27 10.75
N ASN A 160 -17.71 -8.64 11.51
CA ASN A 160 -19.09 -9.09 11.72
C ASN A 160 -20.06 -7.97 11.31
N ALA A 161 -19.98 -7.61 10.02
CA ALA A 161 -20.60 -6.40 9.48
C ALA A 161 -22.14 -6.48 9.58
N PRO A 162 -22.79 -5.44 10.13
CA PRO A 162 -24.25 -5.34 10.11
C PRO A 162 -24.75 -4.81 8.76
N CYS A 163 -25.90 -5.30 8.33
CA CYS A 163 -26.78 -4.69 7.34
C CYS A 163 -28.01 -4.19 8.10
N ILE A 164 -28.28 -2.88 8.04
CA ILE A 164 -29.36 -2.25 8.81
C ILE A 164 -30.43 -1.81 7.81
N VAL A 165 -31.67 -2.24 8.04
CA VAL A 165 -32.84 -1.93 7.21
C VAL A 165 -33.82 -1.12 8.05
N PHE A 166 -34.04 0.13 7.65
CA PHE A 166 -35.01 1.04 8.26
C PHE A 166 -36.41 0.82 7.66
N ASP A 167 -37.45 1.30 8.34
CA ASP A 167 -38.85 1.13 7.92
C ASP A 167 -39.22 1.94 6.66
N ASP A 168 -38.42 2.93 6.31
CA ASP A 168 -38.53 3.70 5.07
C ASP A 168 -37.68 3.14 3.91
N ALA A 169 -37.03 1.99 4.10
CA ALA A 169 -36.17 1.38 3.09
C ALA A 169 -36.98 0.71 1.96
N ASP A 170 -36.46 0.82 0.73
CA ASP A 170 -36.91 -0.05 -0.37
C ASP A 170 -36.50 -1.50 -0.08
N LEU A 171 -37.50 -2.35 0.19
CA LEU A 171 -37.28 -3.73 0.60
C LEU A 171 -36.69 -4.59 -0.52
N ASP A 172 -37.04 -4.37 -1.78
CA ASP A 172 -36.47 -5.13 -2.90
C ASP A 172 -34.98 -4.86 -3.03
N VAL A 173 -34.58 -3.60 -2.85
CA VAL A 173 -33.18 -3.19 -2.84
C VAL A 173 -32.47 -3.78 -1.62
N ALA A 174 -33.08 -3.69 -0.43
CA ALA A 174 -32.52 -4.22 0.81
C ALA A 174 -32.28 -5.74 0.73
N VAL A 175 -33.25 -6.51 0.21
CA VAL A 175 -33.17 -7.97 0.02
C VAL A 175 -32.00 -8.32 -0.91
N LYS A 176 -31.99 -7.73 -2.11
CA LYS A 176 -30.96 -8.02 -3.12
C LYS A 176 -29.58 -7.63 -2.60
N GLY A 177 -29.46 -6.50 -1.93
CA GLY A 177 -28.23 -6.04 -1.30
C GLY A 177 -27.74 -6.97 -0.18
N ALA A 178 -28.63 -7.39 0.72
CA ALA A 178 -28.31 -8.28 1.82
C ALA A 178 -27.86 -9.67 1.33
N LEU A 179 -28.60 -10.27 0.39
CA LEU A 179 -28.24 -11.56 -0.21
C LEU A 179 -26.93 -11.46 -1.00
N GLY A 180 -26.80 -10.43 -1.85
CA GLY A 180 -25.58 -10.19 -2.62
C GLY A 180 -24.36 -9.99 -1.74
N SER A 181 -24.50 -9.26 -0.63
CA SER A 181 -23.42 -9.08 0.34
C SER A 181 -23.09 -10.37 1.10
N LYS A 182 -24.10 -11.05 1.66
CA LYS A 182 -23.90 -12.24 2.52
C LYS A 182 -23.28 -13.40 1.77
N PHE A 183 -23.73 -13.68 0.54
CA PHE A 183 -23.36 -14.87 -0.20
C PHE A 183 -22.27 -14.65 -1.25
N ARG A 184 -21.78 -13.42 -1.42
CA ARG A 184 -20.62 -13.14 -2.27
C ARG A 184 -19.44 -14.01 -1.85
N ASN A 185 -18.84 -14.68 -2.84
CA ASN A 185 -17.73 -15.60 -2.64
C ASN A 185 -18.05 -16.69 -1.59
N SER A 186 -19.27 -17.23 -1.64
CA SER A 186 -19.80 -18.20 -0.69
C SER A 186 -19.75 -17.72 0.77
N GLY A 187 -19.89 -16.41 0.99
CA GLY A 187 -19.79 -15.79 2.31
C GLY A 187 -18.37 -15.66 2.87
N GLN A 188 -17.35 -16.03 2.09
CA GLN A 188 -15.94 -15.96 2.49
C GLN A 188 -15.37 -14.58 2.18
N THR A 189 -16.06 -13.51 2.60
CA THR A 189 -15.59 -12.13 2.49
C THR A 189 -15.62 -11.48 3.87
N CYS A 190 -14.53 -10.83 4.27
CA CYS A 190 -14.40 -10.20 5.59
C CYS A 190 -15.45 -9.11 5.88
N VAL A 191 -16.01 -8.51 4.83
CA VAL A 191 -17.04 -7.46 4.87
C VAL A 191 -18.45 -7.96 4.53
N CYS A 192 -18.66 -9.27 4.40
CA CYS A 192 -20.01 -9.82 4.21
C CYS A 192 -20.93 -9.38 5.35
N SER A 193 -22.17 -9.04 5.00
CA SER A 193 -23.24 -8.78 5.97
C SER A 193 -23.53 -10.06 6.74
N ASN A 194 -23.08 -10.14 8.00
CA ASN A 194 -23.22 -11.32 8.85
C ASN A 194 -24.38 -11.19 9.85
N ARG A 195 -24.86 -9.96 10.06
CA ARG A 195 -26.05 -9.65 10.85
C ARG A 195 -26.95 -8.76 10.02
N ILE A 196 -28.23 -9.10 9.92
CA ILE A 196 -29.22 -8.25 9.28
C ILE A 196 -30.13 -7.76 10.42
N LEU A 197 -30.17 -6.45 10.61
CA LEU A 197 -30.92 -5.76 11.65
C LEU A 197 -32.04 -4.99 10.97
N VAL A 198 -33.27 -5.20 11.42
CA VAL A 198 -34.47 -4.62 10.82
C VAL A 198 -35.21 -3.81 11.89
N GLN A 199 -35.68 -2.62 11.52
CA GLN A 199 -36.49 -1.77 12.40
C GLN A 199 -37.86 -2.41 12.67
N GLU A 200 -38.34 -2.29 13.92
CA GLU A 200 -39.56 -2.94 14.44
C GLU A 200 -40.85 -2.61 13.68
N GLY A 201 -40.87 -1.53 12.89
CA GLY A 201 -42.02 -1.14 12.05
C GLY A 201 -42.26 -2.01 10.80
N LEU A 202 -41.33 -2.90 10.46
CA LEU A 202 -41.48 -3.83 9.33
C LEU A 202 -42.08 -5.15 9.80
N ASP A 203 -43.15 -5.59 9.13
CA ASP A 203 -43.83 -6.84 9.48
C ASP A 203 -43.01 -8.11 9.17
N ASP A 204 -43.41 -9.21 9.80
CA ASP A 204 -42.73 -10.50 9.72
C ASP A 204 -42.76 -11.09 8.30
N ASP A 205 -43.83 -10.83 7.54
CA ASP A 205 -44.00 -11.34 6.17
C ASP A 205 -43.03 -10.66 5.20
N SER A 206 -42.87 -9.35 5.34
CA SER A 206 -41.90 -8.52 4.61
C SER A 206 -40.45 -8.90 4.91
N CYS A 207 -40.20 -9.52 6.08
CA CYS A 207 -38.86 -9.93 6.54
C CYS A 207 -38.57 -11.43 6.39
N SER A 208 -39.48 -12.20 5.79
CA SER A 208 -39.40 -13.67 5.69
C SER A 208 -38.10 -14.19 5.05
N PHE A 209 -37.49 -13.42 4.15
CA PHE A 209 -36.22 -13.75 3.49
C PHE A 209 -34.97 -13.67 4.40
N ILE A 210 -35.06 -12.99 5.55
CA ILE A 210 -33.95 -12.76 6.50
C ILE A 210 -33.89 -13.87 7.56
N ARG A 211 -34.99 -14.59 7.80
CA ARG A 211 -35.05 -15.65 8.81
C ARG A 211 -34.30 -16.90 8.32
N SER A 212 -33.02 -16.98 8.69
CA SER A 212 -32.35 -18.26 8.88
C SER A 212 -33.19 -19.10 9.83
N SER A 213 -33.57 -20.31 9.39
CA SER A 213 -34.20 -21.35 10.22
C SER A 213 -33.57 -21.35 11.61
N ARG A 214 -34.41 -21.22 12.65
CA ARG A 214 -34.02 -21.46 14.04
C ARG A 214 -33.48 -22.88 14.19
#